data_AF-A0A7S1Q8N8-F1
#
_entry.id   AF-A0A7S1Q8N8-F1
#
_cell.length_a   1.000
_cell.length_b   1.000
_cell.length_c   1.000
_cell.angle_alpha   90.00
_cell.angle_beta   90.00
_cell.angle_gamma   90.00
#
_symmetry.space_group_name_H-M   'P 1'
#
loop_
_entity.id
_entity.type
_entity.pdbx_description
1 polymer ?
#
loop_
_entity_poly.entity_id
_entity_poly.type
_entity_poly.pdbx_seq_one_letter_code
_entity_poly.pdbx_strand_id
1 'polypeptide(L)'
;MSNEGGAARQPSFAMEVEDPQSTPRSFLNDPEFASRFFPFELFRCCPVYVKALLPGTWQKIQDVTHLILVAGALACGLFVVQTIAVVYNTGCAELNCVPELVALFFILPCTTYCVRIIGQYDDRLTSKKRDAKEQKANLTRSYNDLLTDMDGLLSKSAESSAGLAERSFESKRRDFQRFLERAKSKYCSGYSGAQGDSDKLLMQFRRFCTNWLKVFEECSIDPVECPKRVVLEEELNRCTSIGDVADLCLERLRVTEVRFISIQRDQDAQMLRRNRNEFRRISMAPSAGTFTLPSPRPQTVSTSEPAGQTQGRRRISWLALGSGYGFKMGGASEGEDGFPKEFRFGCGRLVVLSREHFMLICVFIVGSLVVLLEIYQLKNAARRVMSNLLSIVEIFVAEVCVVTMLLKFEELDMVQQLEREVKELARQNEQVEKQRERMAEFWGSAQQLTELWLYRTVPRLDLYKEVHSLLEDTEEDTLMKISSANMQLEELESGLGALEAWRSDGNISIDDKKCFGKAINSLCQEQELDSLLVKLEEVTTNNMKALQNIK
;
A
#
# COMPACT_ATOMS: atom_id res chain seq x y z
N MET A 1 40.79 -18.95 -23.78
CA MET A 1 40.19 -17.77 -23.14
C MET A 1 39.10 -18.28 -22.21
N SER A 2 39.44 -18.34 -20.93
CA SER A 2 38.63 -18.94 -19.87
C SER A 2 37.55 -17.95 -19.46
N ASN A 3 36.28 -18.30 -19.67
CA ASN A 3 35.14 -17.44 -19.35
C ASN A 3 34.72 -17.73 -17.91
N GLU A 4 35.10 -16.85 -16.98
CA GLU A 4 34.66 -16.89 -15.59
C GLU A 4 33.16 -16.58 -15.52
N GLY A 5 32.36 -17.60 -15.22
CA GLY A 5 30.95 -17.47 -14.90
C GLY A 5 30.77 -16.77 -13.56
N GLY A 6 30.56 -15.45 -13.61
CA GLY A 6 30.10 -14.66 -12.47
C GLY A 6 28.68 -15.04 -12.08
N ALA A 7 28.54 -15.99 -11.16
CA ALA A 7 27.29 -16.27 -10.48
C ALA A 7 26.90 -15.04 -9.62
N ALA A 8 25.92 -14.27 -10.10
CA ALA A 8 25.31 -13.20 -9.34
C ALA A 8 24.68 -13.78 -8.06
N ARG A 9 25.34 -13.57 -6.91
CA ARG A 9 24.76 -13.80 -5.59
C ARG A 9 23.50 -12.96 -5.46
N GLN A 10 22.34 -13.60 -5.49
CA GLN A 10 21.12 -12.99 -4.95
C GLN A 10 21.35 -12.71 -3.46
N PRO A 11 21.13 -11.47 -2.97
CA PRO A 11 21.12 -11.22 -1.56
C PRO A 11 19.91 -11.95 -0.96
N SER A 12 20.18 -13.02 -0.21
CA SER A 12 19.23 -13.60 0.73
C SER A 12 18.88 -12.52 1.75
N PHE A 13 17.82 -11.75 1.50
CA PHE A 13 17.15 -10.94 2.50
C PHE A 13 16.27 -11.86 3.33
N ALA A 14 16.90 -12.76 4.09
CA ALA A 14 16.28 -13.31 5.28
C ALA A 14 16.16 -12.14 6.27
N MET A 15 15.05 -11.41 6.16
CA MET A 15 14.64 -10.50 7.21
C MET A 15 14.35 -11.39 8.41
N GLU A 16 15.29 -11.45 9.37
CA GLU A 16 15.00 -11.93 10.72
C GLU A 16 13.84 -11.08 11.22
N VAL A 17 12.63 -11.62 11.04
CA VAL A 17 11.45 -11.17 11.74
C VAL A 17 11.76 -11.50 13.18
N GLU A 18 12.25 -10.50 13.91
CA GLU A 18 12.39 -10.55 15.35
C GLU A 18 11.04 -11.03 15.90
N ASP A 19 11.01 -12.27 16.38
CA ASP A 19 9.79 -12.92 16.84
C ASP A 19 9.13 -11.98 17.86
N PRO A 20 7.88 -11.52 17.64
CA PRO A 20 7.19 -10.66 18.61
C PRO A 20 6.82 -11.39 19.91
N GLN A 21 7.41 -12.56 20.17
CA GLN A 21 7.25 -13.35 21.39
C GLN A 21 8.01 -12.79 22.60
N SER A 22 8.84 -11.76 22.46
CA SER A 22 9.11 -10.90 23.62
C SER A 22 7.84 -10.10 23.91
N THR A 23 6.91 -10.77 24.60
CA THR A 23 5.76 -10.12 25.22
C THR A 23 6.31 -8.88 25.91
N PRO A 24 5.94 -7.66 25.47
CA PRO A 24 6.37 -6.48 26.18
C PRO A 24 5.86 -6.69 27.59
N ARG A 25 6.79 -6.89 28.56
CA ARG A 25 6.49 -6.94 29.99
C ARG A 25 5.46 -5.86 30.20
N SER A 26 4.24 -6.25 30.48
CA SER A 26 3.15 -5.31 30.60
C SER A 26 3.47 -4.49 31.83
N PHE A 27 4.12 -3.34 31.63
CA PHE A 27 4.45 -2.37 32.68
C PHE A 27 3.20 -1.86 33.43
N LEU A 28 2.02 -2.27 32.99
CA LEU A 28 0.74 -2.07 33.67
C LEU A 28 0.44 -3.12 34.76
N ASN A 29 1.24 -4.18 34.87
CA ASN A 29 1.19 -5.15 35.96
C ASN A 29 2.46 -5.08 36.82
N ASP A 30 3.16 -3.96 36.90
CA ASP A 30 4.12 -3.76 38.00
C ASP A 30 3.29 -3.64 39.29
N PRO A 31 3.31 -4.65 40.19
CA PRO A 31 2.49 -4.65 41.40
C PRO A 31 2.91 -3.56 42.40
N GLU A 32 4.02 -2.86 42.14
CA GLU A 32 4.60 -1.85 43.04
C GLU A 32 3.80 -0.54 43.16
N PHE A 33 2.83 -0.26 42.27
CA PHE A 33 1.97 0.92 42.39
C PHE A 33 0.48 0.61 42.52
N ALA A 34 0.11 -0.65 42.76
CA ALA A 34 -1.26 -1.01 43.13
C ALA A 34 -1.57 -0.40 44.50
N SER A 35 -2.14 0.81 44.48
CA SER A 35 -2.66 1.46 45.67
C SER A 35 -3.58 0.49 46.41
N ARG A 36 -3.30 0.22 47.68
CA ARG A 36 -4.18 -0.60 48.54
C ARG A 36 -5.57 0.02 48.73
N PHE A 37 -5.76 1.28 48.33
CA PHE A 37 -6.99 2.05 48.55
C PHE A 37 -7.92 2.09 47.35
N PHE A 38 -7.46 1.77 46.14
CA PHE A 38 -8.30 1.79 44.95
C PHE A 38 -8.50 0.37 44.39
N PRO A 39 -9.66 0.08 43.79
CA PRO A 39 -10.82 0.96 43.60
C PRO A 39 -11.67 1.10 44.88
N PHE A 40 -12.35 2.24 45.06
CA PHE A 40 -13.33 2.41 46.13
C PHE A 40 -14.61 3.11 45.66
N GLU A 41 -15.71 2.90 46.38
CA GLU A 41 -17.02 3.48 46.08
C GLU A 41 -17.30 4.73 46.91
N LEU A 42 -17.17 5.92 46.32
CA LEU A 42 -17.30 7.21 47.02
C LEU A 42 -18.68 7.38 47.68
N PHE A 43 -19.73 6.84 47.06
CA PHE A 43 -21.11 7.04 47.47
C PHE A 43 -21.75 5.82 48.13
N ARG A 44 -20.95 4.89 48.70
CA ARG A 44 -21.46 3.62 49.25
C ARG A 44 -22.62 3.82 50.23
N CYS A 45 -22.56 4.86 51.06
CA CYS A 45 -23.56 5.19 52.09
C CYS A 45 -24.71 6.11 51.61
N CYS A 46 -24.70 6.59 50.36
CA CYS A 46 -25.75 7.49 49.86
C CYS A 46 -27.05 6.73 49.55
N PRO A 47 -28.24 7.35 49.75
CA PRO A 47 -29.53 6.78 49.37
C PRO A 47 -29.58 6.37 47.89
N VAL A 48 -30.35 5.32 47.57
CA VAL A 48 -30.46 4.74 46.21
C VAL A 48 -30.82 5.80 45.16
N TYR A 49 -31.69 6.75 45.51
CA TYR A 49 -32.11 7.84 44.63
C TYR A 49 -30.94 8.75 44.22
N VAL A 50 -30.00 9.02 45.14
CA VAL A 50 -28.81 9.84 44.85
C VAL A 50 -27.84 9.07 43.95
N LYS A 51 -27.65 7.77 44.19
CA LYS A 51 -26.84 6.90 43.32
C LYS A 51 -27.41 6.82 41.91
N ALA A 52 -28.73 6.76 41.76
CA ALA A 52 -29.39 6.70 40.45
C ALA A 52 -29.22 7.99 39.62
N LEU A 53 -28.96 9.13 40.25
CA LEU A 53 -28.69 10.39 39.56
C LEU A 53 -27.24 10.54 39.10
N LEU A 54 -26.32 9.75 39.67
CA LEU A 54 -24.91 9.82 39.34
C LEU A 54 -24.55 8.81 38.25
N PRO A 55 -23.82 9.20 37.19
CA PRO A 55 -23.31 8.26 36.20
C PRO A 55 -22.54 7.12 36.87
N GLY A 56 -22.69 5.88 36.40
CA GLY A 56 -22.03 4.71 36.99
C GLY A 56 -20.51 4.89 37.12
N THR A 57 -19.89 5.61 36.17
CA THR A 57 -18.45 5.93 36.20
C THR A 57 -18.04 6.77 37.40
N TRP A 58 -18.94 7.57 37.99
CA TRP A 58 -18.65 8.41 39.16
C TRP A 58 -18.73 7.63 40.46
N GLN A 59 -19.37 6.46 40.43
CA GLN A 59 -19.62 5.66 41.63
C GLN A 59 -18.37 4.88 42.06
N LYS A 60 -17.51 4.50 41.12
CA LYS A 60 -16.30 3.69 41.35
C LYS A 60 -15.05 4.48 41.00
N ILE A 61 -14.35 4.95 42.02
CA ILE A 61 -13.09 5.69 41.86
C ILE A 61 -11.95 4.70 41.67
N GLN A 62 -11.23 4.83 40.55
CA GLN A 62 -10.21 3.86 40.12
C GLN A 62 -8.80 4.22 40.56
N ASP A 63 -8.49 5.52 40.62
CA ASP A 63 -7.20 6.03 41.05
C ASP A 63 -7.33 7.48 41.58
N VAL A 64 -6.21 8.06 42.01
CA VAL A 64 -6.15 9.44 42.52
C VAL A 64 -6.56 10.46 41.44
N THR A 65 -6.18 10.21 40.18
CA THR A 65 -6.53 11.10 39.06
C THR A 65 -8.05 11.15 38.89
N HIS A 66 -8.71 10.00 38.85
CA HIS A 66 -10.16 9.87 38.73
C HIS A 66 -10.86 10.57 39.90
N LEU A 67 -10.33 10.41 41.11
CA LEU A 67 -10.84 11.13 42.28
C LEU A 67 -10.77 12.66 42.09
N ILE A 68 -9.62 13.17 41.63
CA ILE A 68 -9.42 14.60 41.37
C ILE A 68 -10.39 15.09 40.29
N LEU A 69 -10.59 14.32 39.22
CA LEU A 69 -11.52 14.66 38.15
C LEU A 69 -12.96 14.73 38.64
N VAL A 70 -13.42 13.71 39.37
CA VAL A 70 -14.79 13.64 39.92
C VAL A 70 -15.01 14.77 40.93
N ALA A 71 -14.06 15.00 41.83
CA ALA A 71 -14.13 16.09 42.80
C ALA A 71 -14.15 17.46 42.11
N GLY A 72 -13.30 17.66 41.09
CA GLY A 72 -13.27 18.86 40.28
C GLY A 72 -14.59 19.09 39.52
N ALA A 73 -15.15 18.04 38.89
CA ALA A 73 -16.43 18.14 38.18
C ALA A 73 -17.60 18.48 39.11
N LEU A 74 -17.63 17.89 40.32
CA LEU A 74 -18.61 18.23 41.36
C LEU A 74 -18.46 19.67 41.83
N ALA A 75 -17.24 20.11 42.14
CA ALA A 75 -16.96 21.50 42.55
C ALA A 75 -17.38 22.50 41.47
N CYS A 76 -17.02 22.25 40.22
CA CYS A 76 -17.43 23.09 39.09
C CYS A 76 -18.95 23.11 38.91
N GLY A 77 -19.63 21.96 39.05
CA GLY A 77 -21.10 21.88 38.97
C GLY A 77 -21.79 22.68 40.07
N LEU A 78 -21.30 22.58 41.31
CA LEU A 78 -21.79 23.37 42.44
C LEU A 78 -21.57 24.87 42.20
N PHE A 79 -20.39 25.26 41.73
CA PHE A 79 -20.08 26.65 41.40
C PHE A 79 -21.04 27.22 40.35
N VAL A 80 -21.34 26.45 39.29
CA VAL A 80 -22.29 26.86 38.25
C VAL A 80 -23.68 27.10 38.85
N VAL A 81 -24.17 26.18 39.67
CA VAL A 81 -25.49 26.31 40.33
C VAL A 81 -25.52 27.52 41.26
N GLN A 82 -24.47 27.72 42.07
CA GLN A 82 -24.36 28.85 42.96
C GLN A 82 -24.32 30.17 42.20
N THR A 83 -23.55 30.25 41.11
CA THR A 83 -23.44 31.46 40.29
C THR A 83 -24.78 31.80 39.64
N ILE A 84 -25.48 30.80 39.08
CA ILE A 84 -26.82 30.97 38.52
C ILE A 84 -27.80 31.47 39.60
N ALA A 85 -27.77 30.88 40.80
CA ALA A 85 -28.63 31.29 41.89
C ALA A 85 -28.36 32.73 42.35
N VAL A 86 -27.09 33.13 42.43
CA VAL A 86 -26.70 34.51 42.77
C VAL A 86 -27.20 35.48 41.70
N VAL A 87 -26.91 35.21 40.42
CA VAL A 87 -27.35 36.05 39.29
C VAL A 87 -28.87 36.18 39.24
N TYR A 88 -29.60 35.09 39.52
CA TYR A 88 -31.06 35.09 39.58
C TYR A 88 -31.60 35.92 40.75
N ASN A 89 -31.00 35.78 41.94
CA ASN A 89 -31.49 36.42 43.17
C ASN A 89 -31.13 37.90 43.26
N THR A 90 -29.98 38.34 42.74
CA THR A 90 -29.55 39.74 42.83
C THR A 90 -30.18 40.64 41.77
N GLY A 91 -30.77 40.04 40.72
CA GLY A 91 -31.31 40.77 39.57
C GLY A 91 -30.17 41.45 38.81
N CYS A 92 -29.77 40.88 37.68
CA CYS A 92 -28.64 41.36 36.90
C CYS A 92 -28.94 42.67 36.13
N ALA A 93 -29.32 43.73 36.84
CA ALA A 93 -29.73 45.01 36.28
C ALA A 93 -28.59 46.01 36.10
N GLU A 94 -27.40 45.75 36.68
CA GLU A 94 -26.22 46.62 36.57
C GLU A 94 -25.00 45.86 36.02
N LEU A 95 -24.01 46.59 35.47
CA LEU A 95 -22.71 46.10 34.94
C LEU A 95 -21.87 45.28 35.93
N ASN A 96 -22.37 45.07 37.15
CA ASN A 96 -21.70 44.37 38.23
C ASN A 96 -21.72 42.84 38.08
N CYS A 97 -22.49 42.24 37.15
CA CYS A 97 -22.50 40.78 36.93
C CYS A 97 -21.44 40.27 35.95
N VAL A 98 -20.64 41.17 35.34
CA VAL A 98 -19.66 40.78 34.33
C VAL A 98 -18.68 39.71 34.85
N PRO A 99 -18.16 39.79 36.09
CA PRO A 99 -17.30 38.73 36.65
C PRO A 99 -17.98 37.36 36.71
N GLU A 100 -19.23 37.31 37.16
CA GLU A 100 -20.03 36.09 37.29
C GLU A 100 -20.33 35.45 35.94
N LEU A 101 -20.62 36.27 34.93
CA LEU A 101 -20.83 35.79 33.55
C LEU A 101 -19.54 35.26 32.92
N VAL A 102 -18.41 35.92 33.17
CA VAL A 102 -17.09 35.45 32.71
C VAL A 102 -16.71 34.14 33.40
N ALA A 103 -16.97 34.01 34.70
CA ALA A 103 -16.74 32.78 35.45
C ALA A 103 -17.63 31.62 34.94
N LEU A 104 -18.91 31.89 34.63
CA LEU A 104 -19.80 30.90 34.00
C LEU A 104 -19.31 30.46 32.62
N PHE A 105 -18.90 31.41 31.77
CA PHE A 105 -18.37 31.10 30.44
C PHE A 105 -17.08 30.29 30.50
N PHE A 106 -16.30 30.46 31.57
CA PHE A 106 -15.09 29.68 31.84
C PHE A 106 -15.39 28.26 32.36
N ILE A 107 -16.26 28.14 33.36
CA ILE A 107 -16.48 26.88 34.09
C ILE A 107 -17.36 25.91 33.31
N LEU A 108 -18.29 26.40 32.50
CA LEU A 108 -19.16 25.52 31.70
C LEU A 108 -18.36 24.62 30.75
N PRO A 109 -17.48 25.13 29.86
CA PRO A 109 -16.62 24.30 29.02
C PRO A 109 -15.71 23.36 29.82
N CYS A 110 -15.15 23.85 30.94
CA CYS A 110 -14.29 23.04 31.81
C CYS A 110 -15.08 21.85 32.39
N THR A 111 -16.28 22.09 32.93
CA THR A 111 -17.16 21.07 33.50
C THR A 111 -17.58 20.06 32.44
N THR A 112 -18.03 20.53 31.26
CA THR A 112 -18.42 19.65 30.15
C THR A 112 -17.24 18.76 29.72
N TYR A 113 -16.03 19.31 29.66
CA TYR A 113 -14.83 18.55 29.32
C TYR A 113 -14.47 17.54 30.43
N CYS A 114 -14.48 17.93 31.71
CA CYS A 114 -14.26 17.02 32.84
C CYS A 114 -15.23 15.84 32.79
N VAL A 115 -16.53 16.11 32.63
CA VAL A 115 -17.58 15.09 32.56
C VAL A 115 -17.33 14.13 31.40
N ARG A 116 -16.95 14.66 30.23
CA ARG A 116 -16.60 13.84 29.06
C ARG A 116 -15.39 12.95 29.32
N ILE A 117 -14.32 13.49 29.91
CA ILE A 117 -13.12 12.72 30.26
C ILE A 117 -13.43 11.66 31.32
N ILE A 118 -14.19 11.98 32.37
CA ILE A 118 -14.61 11.00 33.40
C ILE A 118 -15.45 9.89 32.77
N GLY A 119 -16.35 10.22 31.84
CA GLY A 119 -17.10 9.22 31.08
C GLY A 119 -16.21 8.30 30.23
N GLN A 120 -15.01 8.76 29.86
CA GLN A 120 -14.02 7.99 29.11
C GLN A 120 -13.01 7.26 30.01
N TYR A 121 -12.73 7.76 31.23
CA TYR A 121 -11.64 7.34 32.13
C TYR A 121 -11.80 5.92 32.71
N ASP A 122 -12.99 5.32 32.64
CA ASP A 122 -13.29 4.00 33.21
C ASP A 122 -12.58 2.84 32.47
N ASP A 123 -12.89 1.57 32.82
CA ASP A 123 -12.41 0.32 32.17
C ASP A 123 -12.40 0.38 30.63
N ARG A 124 -13.23 1.25 30.06
CA ARG A 124 -13.28 1.58 28.64
C ARG A 124 -11.97 2.15 28.09
N LEU A 125 -11.20 2.98 28.79
CA LEU A 125 -9.96 3.55 28.23
C LEU A 125 -8.87 2.49 28.12
N THR A 126 -8.68 1.70 29.18
CA THR A 126 -7.73 0.59 29.19
C THR A 126 -8.14 -0.50 28.21
N SER A 127 -9.44 -0.84 28.14
CA SER A 127 -9.97 -1.76 27.12
C SER A 127 -9.71 -1.21 25.73
N LYS A 128 -10.13 0.02 25.43
CA LYS A 128 -9.90 0.66 24.12
C LYS A 128 -8.43 0.68 23.72
N LYS A 129 -7.53 0.99 24.66
CA LYS A 129 -6.08 0.97 24.41
C LYS A 129 -5.60 -0.44 24.05
N ARG A 130 -6.05 -1.46 24.78
CA ARG A 130 -5.74 -2.86 24.49
C ARG A 130 -6.32 -3.29 23.15
N ASP A 131 -7.58 -2.99 22.92
CA ASP A 131 -8.34 -3.36 21.72
C ASP A 131 -7.73 -2.67 20.48
N ALA A 132 -7.36 -1.39 20.56
CA ALA A 132 -6.66 -0.68 19.48
C ALA A 132 -5.26 -1.25 19.22
N LYS A 133 -4.52 -1.64 20.26
CA LYS A 133 -3.20 -2.27 20.11
C LYS A 133 -3.31 -3.67 19.47
N GLU A 134 -4.32 -4.43 19.85
CA GLU A 134 -4.64 -5.73 19.26
C GLU A 134 -5.07 -5.59 17.80
N GLN A 135 -5.96 -4.64 17.48
CA GLN A 135 -6.35 -4.30 16.12
C GLN A 135 -5.15 -3.89 15.26
N LYS A 136 -4.25 -3.04 15.79
CA LYS A 136 -3.01 -2.65 15.10
C LYS A 136 -2.13 -3.87 14.80
N ALA A 137 -1.96 -4.78 15.76
CA ALA A 137 -1.17 -5.99 15.59
C ALA A 137 -1.80 -6.94 14.54
N ASN A 138 -3.12 -7.13 14.60
CA ASN A 138 -3.86 -7.96 13.66
C ASN A 138 -3.81 -7.39 12.23
N LEU A 139 -3.99 -6.08 12.07
CA LEU A 139 -3.87 -5.41 10.76
C LEU A 139 -2.44 -5.49 10.22
N THR A 140 -1.43 -5.29 11.07
CA THR A 140 -0.01 -5.44 10.68
C THR A 140 0.28 -6.86 10.19
N ARG A 141 -0.25 -7.86 10.88
CA ARG A 141 -0.10 -9.27 10.47
C ARG A 141 -0.80 -9.52 9.14
N SER A 142 -2.08 -9.15 9.02
CA SER A 142 -2.85 -9.30 7.79
C SER A 142 -2.16 -8.65 6.60
N TYR A 143 -1.61 -7.45 6.79
CA TYR A 143 -0.88 -6.72 5.76
C TYR A 143 0.39 -7.46 5.30
N ASN A 144 1.18 -7.97 6.25
CA ASN A 144 2.39 -8.75 5.92
C ASN A 144 2.05 -10.07 5.24
N ASP A 145 1.00 -10.76 5.68
CA ASP A 145 0.53 -12.01 5.07
C ASP A 145 0.10 -11.76 3.62
N LEU A 146 -0.61 -10.66 3.37
CA LEU A 146 -1.06 -10.25 2.05
C LEU A 146 0.11 -9.91 1.12
N LEU A 147 1.08 -9.12 1.58
CA LEU A 147 2.29 -8.84 0.80
C LEU A 147 3.10 -10.10 0.49
N THR A 148 3.11 -11.07 1.41
CA THR A 148 3.78 -12.36 1.22
C THR A 148 3.05 -13.21 0.18
N ASP A 149 1.72 -13.22 0.19
CA ASP A 149 0.90 -13.87 -0.84
C ASP A 149 1.15 -13.25 -2.22
N MET A 150 1.21 -11.92 -2.31
CA MET A 150 1.55 -11.21 -3.54
C MET A 150 2.96 -11.57 -4.06
N ASP A 151 3.98 -11.58 -3.20
CA ASP A 151 5.31 -12.07 -3.59
C ASP A 151 5.27 -13.53 -4.06
N GLY A 152 4.46 -14.37 -3.40
CA GLY A 152 4.22 -15.76 -3.80
C GLY A 152 3.63 -15.88 -5.20
N LEU A 153 2.65 -15.05 -5.54
CA LEU A 153 2.09 -14.95 -6.89
C LEU A 153 3.15 -14.55 -7.91
N LEU A 154 3.95 -13.50 -7.63
CA LEU A 154 5.01 -13.06 -8.54
C LEU A 154 6.10 -14.11 -8.75
N SER A 155 6.49 -14.84 -7.69
CA SER A 155 7.51 -15.90 -7.79
C SER A 155 7.01 -17.06 -8.64
N LYS A 156 5.78 -17.54 -8.38
CA LYS A 156 5.14 -18.58 -9.19
C LYS A 156 5.02 -18.15 -10.65
N SER A 157 4.65 -16.91 -10.90
CA SER A 157 4.54 -16.35 -12.25
C SER A 157 5.90 -16.24 -12.95
N ALA A 158 6.96 -15.88 -12.23
CA ALA A 158 8.31 -15.79 -12.80
C ALA A 158 8.88 -17.16 -13.20
N GLU A 159 8.53 -18.20 -12.47
CA GLU A 159 8.89 -19.59 -12.77
C GLU A 159 7.90 -20.25 -13.75
N SER A 160 6.76 -19.62 -14.00
CA SER A 160 5.73 -20.16 -14.88
C SER A 160 6.17 -20.20 -16.35
N SER A 161 5.49 -21.05 -17.12
CA SER A 161 5.75 -21.19 -18.55
C SER A 161 5.41 -19.92 -19.35
N ALA A 162 4.67 -18.95 -18.78
CA ALA A 162 4.43 -17.64 -19.39
C ALA A 162 5.73 -16.84 -19.62
N GLY A 163 6.61 -16.79 -18.61
CA GLY A 163 7.90 -16.09 -18.75
C GLY A 163 8.84 -16.78 -19.73
N LEU A 164 8.76 -18.11 -19.86
CA LEU A 164 9.49 -18.87 -20.88
C LEU A 164 8.94 -18.62 -22.28
N ALA A 165 7.61 -18.59 -22.42
CA ALA A 165 6.95 -18.28 -23.69
C ALA A 165 7.33 -16.87 -24.18
N GLU A 166 7.32 -15.86 -23.29
CA GLU A 166 7.75 -14.49 -23.61
C GLU A 166 9.17 -14.47 -24.21
N ARG A 167 10.13 -15.13 -23.56
CA ARG A 167 11.51 -15.23 -24.07
C ARG A 167 11.57 -15.96 -25.41
N SER A 168 10.75 -16.99 -25.58
CA SER A 168 10.65 -17.72 -26.85
C SER A 168 10.14 -16.81 -27.97
N PHE A 169 9.06 -16.07 -27.75
CA PHE A 169 8.50 -15.10 -28.71
C PHE A 169 9.54 -14.08 -29.14
N GLU A 170 10.26 -13.52 -28.18
CA GLU A 170 11.29 -12.53 -28.41
C GLU A 170 12.49 -13.13 -29.18
N SER A 171 12.81 -14.40 -28.95
CA SER A 171 13.78 -15.14 -29.78
C SER A 171 13.29 -15.35 -31.21
N LYS A 172 12.03 -15.77 -31.39
CA LYS A 172 11.43 -16.02 -32.72
C LYS A 172 11.29 -14.75 -33.53
N ARG A 173 10.95 -13.64 -32.88
CA ARG A 173 10.95 -12.30 -33.47
C ARG A 173 12.33 -11.98 -34.07
N ARG A 174 13.41 -12.16 -33.30
CA ARG A 174 14.78 -11.90 -33.78
C ARG A 174 15.20 -12.84 -34.91
N ASP A 175 14.84 -14.12 -34.83
CA ASP A 175 15.13 -15.07 -35.91
C ASP A 175 14.42 -14.67 -37.20
N PHE A 176 13.15 -14.26 -37.12
CA PHE A 176 12.41 -13.75 -38.28
C PHE A 176 13.00 -12.44 -38.83
N GLN A 177 13.49 -11.53 -37.97
CA GLN A 177 14.22 -10.34 -38.44
C GLN A 177 15.47 -10.70 -39.25
N ARG A 178 16.27 -11.67 -38.79
CA ARG A 178 17.44 -12.14 -39.55
C ARG A 178 17.05 -12.73 -40.89
N PHE A 179 15.96 -13.50 -40.93
CA PHE A 179 15.38 -14.02 -42.17
C PHE A 179 15.02 -12.88 -43.14
N LEU A 180 14.32 -11.84 -42.67
CA LEU A 180 13.95 -10.69 -43.49
C LEU A 180 15.18 -9.93 -44.02
N GLU A 181 16.22 -9.74 -43.20
CA GLU A 181 17.47 -9.09 -43.62
C GLU A 181 18.20 -9.90 -44.71
N ARG A 182 18.22 -11.23 -44.58
CA ARG A 182 18.80 -12.13 -45.59
C ARG A 182 17.97 -12.17 -46.86
N ALA A 183 16.64 -12.27 -46.76
CA ALA A 183 15.74 -12.22 -47.90
C ALA A 183 15.89 -10.90 -48.67
N LYS A 184 15.91 -9.75 -47.97
CA LYS A 184 16.19 -8.45 -48.58
C LYS A 184 17.49 -8.48 -49.37
N SER A 185 18.57 -8.94 -48.75
CA SER A 185 19.89 -8.98 -49.41
C SER A 185 19.91 -9.91 -50.63
N LYS A 186 19.25 -11.07 -50.55
CA LYS A 186 19.18 -12.08 -51.63
C LYS A 186 18.37 -11.59 -52.83
N TYR A 187 17.28 -10.86 -52.61
CA TYR A 187 16.35 -10.47 -53.69
C TYR A 187 16.51 -9.03 -54.18
N CYS A 188 17.25 -8.16 -53.47
CA CYS A 188 17.54 -6.79 -53.94
C CYS A 188 18.53 -6.73 -55.12
N SER A 189 19.40 -7.73 -55.30
CA SER A 189 20.40 -7.76 -56.39
C SER A 189 19.85 -8.14 -57.77
N GLY A 190 18.52 -8.26 -57.90
CA GLY A 190 17.83 -8.67 -59.12
C GLY A 190 17.63 -10.19 -59.14
N TYR A 191 16.36 -10.61 -59.16
CA TYR A 191 15.99 -12.00 -59.36
C TYR A 191 16.27 -12.39 -60.82
N SER A 192 17.02 -13.48 -61.05
CA SER A 192 17.44 -13.92 -62.38
C SER A 192 16.35 -14.67 -63.19
N GLY A 193 15.16 -14.86 -62.63
CA GLY A 193 14.05 -15.53 -63.31
C GLY A 193 13.30 -14.64 -64.30
N ALA A 194 12.29 -15.22 -64.97
CA ALA A 194 11.45 -14.46 -65.89
C ALA A 194 10.69 -13.34 -65.16
N GLN A 195 10.42 -12.22 -65.84
CA GLN A 195 9.80 -11.04 -65.23
C GLN A 195 8.48 -11.35 -64.50
N GLY A 196 7.67 -12.29 -65.00
CA GLY A 196 6.43 -12.73 -64.35
C GLY A 196 6.61 -13.60 -63.10
N ASP A 197 7.78 -14.21 -62.90
CA ASP A 197 8.05 -15.02 -61.71
C ASP A 197 8.41 -14.14 -60.51
N SER A 198 8.96 -12.94 -60.75
CA SER A 198 9.26 -11.97 -59.70
C SER A 198 7.98 -11.48 -58.99
N ASP A 199 6.93 -11.17 -59.75
CA ASP A 199 5.64 -10.73 -59.19
C ASP A 199 4.96 -11.84 -58.38
N LYS A 200 5.00 -13.07 -58.90
CA LYS A 200 4.47 -14.25 -58.17
C LYS A 200 5.25 -14.52 -56.90
N LEU A 201 6.58 -14.39 -56.93
CA LEU A 201 7.44 -14.58 -55.77
C LEU A 201 7.16 -13.52 -54.71
N LEU A 202 7.00 -12.25 -55.11
CA LEU A 202 6.61 -11.16 -54.22
C LEU A 202 5.26 -11.47 -53.54
N MET A 203 4.26 -11.91 -54.30
CA MET A 203 2.95 -12.28 -53.75
C MET A 203 3.08 -13.40 -52.71
N GLN A 204 3.85 -14.46 -52.99
CA GLN A 204 4.06 -15.55 -52.03
C GLN A 204 4.87 -15.10 -50.81
N PHE A 205 5.84 -14.19 -50.98
CA PHE A 205 6.60 -13.65 -49.87
C PHE A 205 5.74 -12.78 -48.94
N ARG A 206 4.86 -11.93 -49.49
CA ARG A 206 3.86 -11.17 -48.71
C ARG A 206 2.93 -12.11 -47.93
N ARG A 207 2.44 -13.16 -48.59
CA ARG A 207 1.58 -14.19 -47.99
C ARG A 207 2.28 -14.88 -46.82
N PHE A 208 3.54 -15.29 -47.01
CA PHE A 208 4.36 -15.88 -45.95
C PHE A 208 4.54 -14.94 -44.74
N CYS A 209 4.90 -13.68 -44.99
CA CYS A 209 5.04 -12.68 -43.93
C CYS A 209 3.71 -12.43 -43.21
N THR A 210 2.61 -12.34 -43.95
CA THR A 210 1.26 -12.15 -43.39
C THR A 210 0.90 -13.29 -42.45
N ASN A 211 1.14 -14.53 -42.88
CA ASN A 211 0.82 -15.71 -42.07
C ASN A 211 1.67 -15.79 -40.80
N TRP A 212 2.98 -15.49 -40.90
CA TRP A 212 3.85 -15.39 -39.73
C TRP A 212 3.38 -14.31 -38.75
N LEU A 213 3.04 -13.12 -39.26
CA LEU A 213 2.57 -12.00 -38.45
C LEU A 213 1.23 -12.31 -37.78
N LYS A 214 0.32 -13.03 -38.44
CA LYS A 214 -0.94 -13.52 -37.86
C LYS A 214 -0.70 -14.47 -36.69
N VAL A 215 0.30 -15.35 -36.77
CA VAL A 215 0.69 -16.18 -35.60
C VAL A 215 1.26 -15.30 -34.49
N PHE A 216 2.09 -14.33 -34.86
CA PHE A 216 2.73 -13.42 -33.91
C PHE A 216 1.75 -12.48 -33.20
N GLU A 217 0.58 -12.20 -33.79
CA GLU A 217 -0.51 -11.48 -33.13
C GLU A 217 -1.00 -12.19 -31.86
N GLU A 218 -0.84 -13.52 -31.78
CA GLU A 218 -1.18 -14.32 -30.59
C GLU A 218 -0.21 -14.10 -29.41
N CYS A 219 0.95 -13.47 -29.65
CA CYS A 219 1.92 -13.06 -28.63
C CYS A 219 1.46 -11.82 -27.84
N SER A 220 0.18 -11.79 -27.45
CA SER A 220 -0.47 -10.74 -26.67
C SER A 220 -1.06 -11.31 -25.39
N ILE A 221 -1.21 -10.47 -24.36
CA ILE A 221 -1.95 -10.81 -23.13
C ILE A 221 -3.45 -10.96 -23.39
N ASP A 222 -3.96 -10.45 -24.52
CA ASP A 222 -5.32 -10.75 -24.96
C ASP A 222 -5.33 -10.91 -26.48
N PRO A 223 -5.05 -12.11 -26.99
CA PRO A 223 -4.90 -12.34 -28.43
C PRO A 223 -6.22 -12.25 -29.20
N VAL A 224 -7.36 -12.19 -28.52
CA VAL A 224 -8.70 -12.13 -29.14
C VAL A 224 -9.11 -10.67 -29.33
N GLU A 225 -9.21 -9.92 -28.22
CA GLU A 225 -9.71 -8.54 -28.27
C GLU A 225 -8.60 -7.54 -28.63
N CYS A 226 -7.35 -7.82 -28.21
CA CYS A 226 -6.21 -6.92 -28.38
C CYS A 226 -4.99 -7.65 -28.99
N PRO A 227 -5.12 -8.22 -30.22
CA PRO A 227 -4.02 -8.91 -30.89
C PRO A 227 -2.83 -7.98 -31.13
N LYS A 228 -1.61 -8.53 -31.07
CA LYS A 228 -0.36 -7.77 -31.24
C LYS A 228 -0.06 -7.51 -32.73
N ARG A 229 -0.84 -6.64 -33.37
CA ARG A 229 -0.70 -6.31 -34.80
C ARG A 229 0.56 -5.48 -35.05
N VAL A 230 1.54 -6.05 -35.74
CA VAL A 230 2.82 -5.38 -36.05
C VAL A 230 2.77 -4.63 -37.38
N VAL A 231 2.19 -5.27 -38.40
CA VAL A 231 2.01 -4.72 -39.75
C VAL A 231 0.63 -5.14 -40.23
N LEU A 232 -0.12 -4.22 -40.83
CA LEU A 232 -1.42 -4.54 -41.41
C LEU A 232 -1.27 -5.16 -42.80
N GLU A 233 -2.20 -6.05 -43.18
CA GLU A 233 -2.19 -6.74 -44.47
C GLU A 233 -2.26 -5.73 -45.64
N GLU A 234 -2.98 -4.63 -45.48
CA GLU A 234 -3.07 -3.56 -46.47
C GLU A 234 -1.77 -2.77 -46.63
N GLU A 235 -0.91 -2.72 -45.60
CA GLU A 235 0.42 -2.11 -45.71
C GLU A 235 1.35 -3.02 -46.51
N LEU A 236 1.34 -4.33 -46.24
CA LEU A 236 2.12 -5.31 -47.00
C LEU A 236 1.72 -5.36 -48.47
N ASN A 237 0.43 -5.25 -48.78
CA ASN A 237 -0.08 -5.26 -50.15
C ASN A 237 0.36 -4.03 -50.98
N ARG A 238 0.76 -2.93 -50.33
CA ARG A 238 1.27 -1.72 -51.00
C ARG A 238 2.75 -1.81 -51.37
N CYS A 239 3.52 -2.68 -50.72
CA CYS A 239 4.95 -2.84 -50.96
C CYS A 239 5.22 -3.37 -52.37
N THR A 240 5.97 -2.67 -53.22
CA THR A 240 6.14 -3.05 -54.64
C THR A 240 7.25 -4.06 -54.90
N SER A 241 8.09 -4.33 -53.89
CA SER A 241 9.21 -5.27 -53.99
C SER A 241 9.35 -6.13 -52.73
N ILE A 242 10.10 -7.24 -52.82
CA ILE A 242 10.43 -8.07 -51.64
C ILE A 242 11.24 -7.26 -50.62
N GLY A 243 12.11 -6.37 -51.10
CA GLY A 243 12.87 -5.45 -50.25
C GLY A 243 11.96 -4.51 -49.46
N ASP A 244 10.93 -3.94 -50.10
CA ASP A 244 9.96 -3.06 -49.45
C ASP A 244 9.19 -3.79 -48.34
N VAL A 245 8.79 -5.04 -48.60
CA VAL A 245 8.11 -5.90 -47.60
C VAL A 245 9.02 -6.17 -46.41
N ALA A 246 10.28 -6.56 -46.68
CA ALA A 246 11.25 -6.86 -45.65
C ALA A 246 11.59 -5.63 -44.80
N ASP A 247 11.78 -4.47 -45.43
CA ASP A 247 12.08 -3.21 -44.72
C ASP A 247 10.93 -2.76 -43.83
N LEU A 248 9.69 -2.79 -44.34
CA LEU A 248 8.52 -2.45 -43.55
C LEU A 248 8.38 -3.37 -42.32
N CYS A 249 8.49 -4.69 -42.52
CA CYS A 249 8.42 -5.65 -41.42
C CYS A 249 9.56 -5.45 -40.41
N LEU A 250 10.80 -5.24 -40.88
CA LEU A 250 11.96 -5.02 -40.01
C LEU A 250 11.81 -3.78 -39.14
N GLU A 251 11.40 -2.66 -39.74
CA GLU A 251 11.18 -1.40 -39.02
C GLU A 251 10.16 -1.59 -37.89
N ARG A 252 9.01 -2.18 -38.20
CA ARG A 252 7.92 -2.39 -37.24
C ARG A 252 8.27 -3.44 -36.18
N LEU A 253 8.92 -4.53 -36.56
CA LEU A 253 9.32 -5.57 -35.60
C LEU A 253 10.41 -5.09 -34.65
N ARG A 254 11.31 -4.18 -35.06
CA ARG A 254 12.40 -3.67 -34.19
C ARG A 254 11.87 -2.88 -33.01
N VAL A 255 10.78 -2.15 -33.19
CA VAL A 255 10.13 -1.38 -32.11
C VAL A 255 9.08 -2.17 -31.35
N THR A 256 8.72 -3.36 -31.84
CA THR A 256 7.70 -4.22 -31.22
C THR A 256 8.37 -5.29 -30.34
N GLU A 257 8.67 -4.93 -29.09
CA GLU A 257 9.14 -5.91 -28.11
C GLU A 257 7.97 -6.68 -27.48
N VAL A 258 8.18 -7.98 -27.25
CA VAL A 258 7.25 -8.84 -26.50
C VAL A 258 7.77 -8.97 -25.08
N ARG A 259 7.40 -8.02 -24.21
CA ARG A 259 7.88 -7.91 -22.82
C ARG A 259 6.80 -7.63 -21.79
N PHE A 260 5.55 -8.00 -22.07
CA PHE A 260 4.42 -7.65 -21.22
C PHE A 260 4.45 -8.36 -19.86
N ILE A 261 4.88 -9.63 -19.78
CA ILE A 261 5.02 -10.37 -18.50
C ILE A 261 6.16 -9.78 -17.68
N SER A 262 7.31 -9.57 -18.29
CA SER A 262 8.47 -9.02 -17.58
C SER A 262 8.25 -7.58 -17.10
N ILE A 263 7.65 -6.72 -17.93
CA ILE A 263 7.33 -5.34 -17.56
C ILE A 263 6.30 -5.31 -16.42
N GLN A 264 5.19 -6.07 -16.52
CA GLN A 264 4.17 -6.07 -15.46
C GLN A 264 4.74 -6.59 -14.14
N ARG A 265 5.51 -7.68 -14.18
CA ARG A 265 6.18 -8.22 -12.98
C ARG A 265 7.11 -7.20 -12.34
N ASP A 266 7.91 -6.50 -13.13
CA ASP A 266 8.84 -5.50 -12.60
C ASP A 266 8.08 -4.30 -12.00
N GLN A 267 6.93 -3.91 -12.58
CA GLN A 267 6.04 -2.88 -12.02
C GLN A 267 5.42 -3.34 -10.69
N ASP A 268 4.87 -4.55 -10.63
CA ASP A 268 4.28 -5.13 -9.42
C ASP A 268 5.33 -5.28 -8.30
N ALA A 269 6.54 -5.75 -8.64
CA ALA A 269 7.64 -5.86 -7.69
C ALA A 269 8.10 -4.48 -7.17
N GLN A 270 8.15 -3.45 -8.02
CA GLN A 270 8.44 -2.09 -7.59
C GLN A 270 7.34 -1.54 -6.67
N MET A 271 6.09 -1.81 -6.99
CA MET A 271 4.93 -1.41 -6.18
C MET A 271 4.97 -2.07 -4.79
N LEU A 272 5.21 -3.38 -4.71
CA LEU A 272 5.35 -4.09 -3.44
C LEU A 272 6.51 -3.55 -2.59
N ARG A 273 7.65 -3.22 -3.22
CA ARG A 273 8.77 -2.58 -2.52
C ARG A 273 8.38 -1.20 -1.97
N ARG A 274 7.64 -0.40 -2.72
CA ARG A 274 7.13 0.90 -2.24
C ARG A 274 6.17 0.72 -1.07
N ASN A 275 5.20 -0.19 -1.19
CA ASN A 275 4.23 -0.51 -0.13
C ASN A 275 4.91 -1.01 1.15
N ARG A 276 5.94 -1.85 1.03
CA ARG A 276 6.77 -2.29 2.17
C ARG A 276 7.50 -1.14 2.83
N ASN A 277 8.12 -0.27 2.04
CA ASN A 277 8.85 0.88 2.56
C ASN A 277 7.91 1.89 3.25
N GLU A 278 6.74 2.13 2.68
CA GLU A 278 5.72 2.99 3.27
C GLU A 278 5.16 2.40 4.57
N PHE A 279 4.84 1.11 4.56
CA PHE A 279 4.40 0.40 5.75
C PHE A 279 5.46 0.44 6.85
N ARG A 280 6.73 0.20 6.51
CA ARG A 280 7.86 0.29 7.44
C ARG A 280 8.00 1.70 8.02
N ARG A 281 7.79 2.74 7.20
CA ARG A 281 7.80 4.13 7.67
C ARG A 281 6.68 4.37 8.69
N ILE A 282 5.50 3.81 8.50
CA ILE A 282 4.35 3.99 9.41
C ILE A 282 4.49 3.15 10.67
N SER A 283 5.00 1.93 10.56
CA SER A 283 5.19 1.04 11.71
C SER A 283 6.42 1.39 12.55
N MET A 284 7.48 1.94 11.95
CA MET A 284 8.66 2.45 12.66
C MET A 284 8.55 3.91 13.08
N ALA A 285 7.57 4.67 12.59
CA ALA A 285 7.31 6.01 13.10
C ALA A 285 7.12 5.87 14.61
N PRO A 286 8.07 6.37 15.45
CA PRO A 286 7.96 6.22 16.88
C PRO A 286 6.62 6.86 17.26
N SER A 287 5.73 6.10 17.89
CA SER A 287 4.52 6.64 18.48
C SER A 287 4.95 7.88 19.24
N ALA A 288 4.48 9.04 18.80
CA ALA A 288 5.11 10.35 18.96
C ALA A 288 5.34 10.83 20.42
N GLY A 289 5.15 9.96 21.43
CA GLY A 289 5.43 10.19 22.85
C GLY A 289 6.90 10.09 23.26
N THR A 290 7.80 9.54 22.43
CA THR A 290 9.24 9.49 22.76
C THR A 290 10.04 10.43 21.85
N PHE A 291 9.81 11.74 21.98
CA PHE A 291 10.64 12.78 21.37
C PHE A 291 12.01 12.85 22.09
N THR A 292 12.86 11.86 21.86
CA THR A 292 14.31 12.06 22.03
C THR A 292 14.79 12.83 20.81
N LEU A 293 14.82 14.16 20.91
CA LEU A 293 15.50 14.99 19.92
C LEU A 293 16.93 14.46 19.74
N PRO A 294 17.44 14.32 18.50
CA PRO A 294 18.86 14.11 18.28
C PRO A 294 19.61 15.26 18.92
N SER A 295 20.26 14.98 20.06
CA SER A 295 21.18 15.92 20.68
C SER A 295 22.24 16.28 19.64
N PRO A 296 22.46 17.56 19.31
CA PRO A 296 23.51 17.95 18.39
C PRO A 296 24.86 17.56 19.02
N ARG A 297 25.44 16.44 18.57
CA ARG A 297 26.77 16.00 18.99
C ARG A 297 27.79 17.07 18.57
N PRO A 298 28.56 17.66 19.49
CA PRO A 298 29.91 18.10 19.16
C PRO A 298 30.74 16.83 18.92
N GLN A 299 31.38 16.73 17.76
CA GLN A 299 32.38 15.70 17.50
C GLN A 299 33.60 15.95 18.39
N THR A 300 33.69 15.29 19.55
CA THR A 300 34.97 15.12 20.27
C THR A 300 34.99 13.79 21.02
N VAL A 301 35.80 12.88 20.48
CA VAL A 301 36.66 11.86 21.12
C VAL A 301 36.27 11.34 22.52
N SER A 302 35.88 10.06 22.54
CA SER A 302 36.00 9.01 23.56
C SER A 302 36.39 9.37 25.00
N THR A 303 35.53 9.01 25.96
CA THR A 303 35.91 8.20 27.14
C THR A 303 34.70 7.40 27.60
N SER A 304 34.89 6.09 27.76
CA SER A 304 33.89 5.12 28.22
C SER A 304 33.60 5.29 29.72
N GLU A 305 32.42 5.80 30.07
CA GLU A 305 31.84 5.66 31.41
C GLU A 305 30.58 4.79 31.34
N PRO A 306 30.42 3.79 32.24
CA PRO A 306 29.19 3.02 32.37
C PRO A 306 28.20 3.83 33.21
N ALA A 307 27.60 4.87 32.62
CA ALA A 307 26.54 5.62 33.26
C ALA A 307 25.20 4.87 33.11
N GLY A 308 24.81 4.17 34.18
CA GLY A 308 23.47 3.63 34.34
C GLY A 308 22.42 4.71 34.13
N GLN A 309 21.75 4.67 32.97
CA GLN A 309 20.60 5.50 32.67
C GLN A 309 19.48 5.11 33.63
N THR A 310 19.34 5.87 34.71
CA THR A 310 18.17 5.84 35.58
C THR A 310 16.98 6.38 34.77
N GLN A 311 16.22 5.48 34.13
CA GLN A 311 14.96 5.73 33.41
C GLN A 311 13.81 6.28 34.31
N GLY A 312 14.12 6.90 35.45
CA GLY A 312 13.21 6.97 36.59
C GLY A 312 12.30 8.18 36.73
N ARG A 313 12.17 9.09 35.75
CA ARG A 313 11.21 10.21 35.87
C ARG A 313 10.49 10.47 34.56
N ARG A 314 9.19 10.15 34.55
CA ARG A 314 8.22 10.55 33.51
C ARG A 314 8.26 12.08 33.38
N ARG A 315 9.02 12.57 32.41
CA ARG A 315 9.03 14.00 32.06
C ARG A 315 7.82 14.26 31.17
N ILE A 316 7.09 15.31 31.50
CA ILE A 316 6.01 15.84 30.69
C ILE A 316 6.62 16.25 29.35
N SER A 317 6.31 15.52 28.27
CA SER A 317 6.98 15.72 26.98
C SER A 317 6.59 17.04 26.32
N TRP A 318 5.39 17.54 26.63
CA TRP A 318 4.82 18.76 26.05
C TRP A 318 5.31 20.06 26.70
N LEU A 319 5.97 20.00 27.86
CA LEU A 319 6.49 21.18 28.56
C LEU A 319 7.94 20.95 28.99
N ALA A 320 8.85 21.76 28.47
CA ALA A 320 10.24 21.79 28.93
C ALA A 320 10.60 23.21 29.41
N LEU A 321 11.10 23.31 30.64
CA LEU A 321 11.65 24.55 31.19
C LEU A 321 13.19 24.44 31.16
N GLY A 322 13.86 25.33 30.43
CA GLY A 322 15.33 25.29 30.32
C GLY A 322 15.91 25.84 29.00
N SER A 323 16.90 26.72 29.14
CA SER A 323 17.85 27.33 28.18
C SER A 323 17.54 27.24 26.67
N GLY A 324 16.49 27.91 26.23
CA GLY A 324 16.31 28.30 24.83
C GLY A 324 16.20 29.80 24.69
N TYR A 325 17.29 30.52 24.37
CA TYR A 325 17.20 31.93 24.00
C TYR A 325 16.60 32.04 22.60
N GLY A 326 15.40 32.64 22.51
CA GLY A 326 14.76 33.04 21.25
C GLY A 326 13.29 32.66 21.14
N PHE A 327 12.46 33.62 20.71
CA PHE A 327 11.10 33.34 20.25
C PHE A 327 11.17 32.80 18.84
N LYS A 328 10.91 31.50 18.68
CA LYS A 328 10.75 30.88 17.36
C LYS A 328 9.47 30.08 17.37
N MET A 329 8.55 30.43 16.48
CA MET A 329 7.40 29.59 16.16
C MET A 329 7.92 28.50 15.22
N GLY A 330 7.83 27.23 15.65
CA GLY A 330 8.15 26.11 14.75
C GLY A 330 7.18 26.13 13.57
N GLY A 331 7.68 25.86 12.36
CA GLY A 331 6.81 25.62 11.21
C GLY A 331 5.82 24.50 11.53
N ALA A 332 4.57 24.64 11.07
CA ALA A 332 3.55 23.62 11.28
C ALA A 332 4.03 22.25 10.76
N SER A 333 3.69 21.17 11.45
CA SER A 333 3.82 19.83 10.86
C SER A 333 2.87 19.73 9.66
N GLU A 334 3.23 18.95 8.65
CA GLU A 334 2.44 18.73 7.42
C GLU A 334 1.15 17.89 7.64
N GLY A 335 0.69 17.72 8.88
CA GLY A 335 -0.59 17.05 9.14
C GLY A 335 -1.78 17.93 8.76
N GLU A 336 -2.88 17.35 8.28
CA GLU A 336 -4.12 18.08 7.93
C GLU A 336 -4.63 18.99 9.07
N ASP A 337 -4.44 18.56 10.32
CA ASP A 337 -4.85 19.30 11.51
C ASP A 337 -3.83 20.37 11.97
N GLY A 338 -2.62 20.37 11.39
CA GLY A 338 -1.53 21.30 11.72
C GLY A 338 -0.94 21.17 13.12
N PHE A 339 -1.13 20.03 13.80
CA PHE A 339 -0.56 19.70 15.11
C PHE A 339 0.46 18.53 14.98
N PRO A 340 1.47 18.44 15.87
CA PRO A 340 1.75 19.30 17.02
C PRO A 340 2.34 20.67 16.64
N LYS A 341 2.08 21.70 17.45
CA LYS A 341 2.65 23.05 17.28
C LYS A 341 3.64 23.36 18.40
N GLU A 342 4.84 23.78 18.04
CA GLU A 342 5.88 24.12 18.99
C GLU A 342 5.98 25.63 19.20
N PHE A 343 5.83 26.05 20.46
CA PHE A 343 6.00 27.41 20.93
C PHE A 343 7.24 27.48 21.82
N ARG A 344 8.25 28.25 21.40
CA ARG A 344 9.41 28.57 22.24
C ARG A 344 9.26 29.97 22.82
N PHE A 345 9.32 30.07 24.13
CA PHE A 345 9.41 31.32 24.88
C PHE A 345 10.73 31.32 25.66
N GLY A 346 11.31 32.49 25.97
CA GLY A 346 12.73 32.61 26.38
C GLY A 346 13.23 31.69 27.52
N CYS A 347 12.35 31.12 28.34
CA CYS A 347 12.71 30.17 29.41
C CYS A 347 12.16 28.74 29.21
N GLY A 348 11.43 28.45 28.13
CA GLY A 348 10.81 27.15 27.94
C GLY A 348 10.26 26.85 26.54
N ARG A 349 9.83 25.60 26.39
CA ARG A 349 9.24 25.03 25.19
C ARG A 349 7.89 24.44 25.56
N LEU A 350 6.85 24.86 24.85
CA LEU A 350 5.50 24.34 24.94
C LEU A 350 5.13 23.69 23.61
N VAL A 351 4.81 22.41 23.63
CA VAL A 351 4.37 21.66 22.45
C VAL A 351 2.88 21.39 22.60
N VAL A 352 2.08 22.04 21.77
CA VAL A 352 0.64 21.82 21.74
C VAL A 352 0.37 20.61 20.87
N LEU A 353 -0.04 19.51 21.52
CA LEU A 353 -0.21 18.19 20.92
C LEU A 353 -1.48 18.09 20.06
N SER A 354 -2.55 18.79 20.44
CA SER A 354 -3.83 18.79 19.72
C SER A 354 -4.64 20.05 20.02
N ARG A 355 -5.77 20.22 19.31
CA ARG A 355 -6.72 21.31 19.58
C ARG A 355 -7.31 21.23 20.99
N GLU A 356 -7.56 20.02 21.50
CA GLU A 356 -8.08 19.82 22.86
C GLU A 356 -7.05 20.23 23.91
N HIS A 357 -5.76 19.90 23.68
CA HIS A 357 -4.68 20.35 24.54
C HIS A 357 -4.57 21.88 24.58
N PHE A 358 -4.65 22.53 23.42
CA PHE A 358 -4.65 23.99 23.33
C PHE A 358 -5.78 24.60 24.16
N MET A 359 -7.00 24.06 24.03
CA MET A 359 -8.16 24.51 24.79
C MET A 359 -7.94 24.35 26.30
N LEU A 360 -7.35 23.24 26.76
CA LEU A 360 -7.03 23.05 28.18
C LEU A 360 -5.98 24.05 28.69
N ILE A 361 -4.96 24.35 27.89
CA ILE A 361 -3.95 25.38 28.23
C ILE A 361 -4.62 26.76 28.33
N CYS A 362 -5.50 27.10 27.38
CA CYS A 362 -6.25 28.36 27.43
C CYS A 362 -7.16 28.42 28.66
N VAL A 363 -7.86 27.32 28.99
CA VAL A 363 -8.68 27.22 30.20
C VAL A 363 -7.82 27.47 31.43
N PHE A 364 -6.67 26.80 31.58
CA PHE A 364 -5.75 27.04 32.69
C PHE A 364 -5.33 28.53 32.79
N ILE A 365 -4.93 29.16 31.68
CA ILE A 365 -4.52 30.58 31.70
C ILE A 365 -5.68 31.50 32.14
N VAL A 366 -6.89 31.27 31.61
CA VAL A 366 -8.07 32.07 31.97
C VAL A 366 -8.46 31.85 33.44
N GLY A 367 -8.45 30.59 33.92
CA GLY A 367 -8.72 30.25 35.32
C GLY A 367 -7.76 30.95 36.28
N SER A 368 -6.46 30.88 36.00
CA SER A 368 -5.42 31.60 36.73
C SER A 368 -5.65 33.13 36.77
N LEU A 369 -6.10 33.75 35.67
CA LEU A 369 -6.44 35.17 35.65
C LEU A 369 -7.67 35.49 36.52
N VAL A 370 -8.70 34.65 36.48
CA VAL A 370 -9.89 34.80 37.33
C VAL A 370 -9.53 34.71 38.82
N VAL A 371 -8.68 33.75 39.21
CA VAL A 371 -8.17 33.64 40.60
C VAL A 371 -7.45 34.92 41.03
N LEU A 372 -6.59 35.48 40.18
CA LEU A 372 -5.88 36.73 40.49
C LEU A 372 -6.82 37.92 40.66
N LEU A 373 -7.86 38.01 39.82
CA LEU A 373 -8.88 39.04 39.93
C LEU A 373 -9.68 38.91 41.24
N GLU A 374 -10.07 37.70 41.62
CA GLU A 374 -10.76 37.46 42.89
C GLU A 374 -9.91 37.82 44.11
N ILE A 375 -8.61 37.48 44.10
CA ILE A 375 -7.67 37.87 45.15
C ILE A 375 -7.53 39.40 45.23
N TYR A 376 -7.50 40.08 44.09
CA TYR A 376 -7.44 41.54 44.05
C TYR A 376 -8.73 42.16 44.62
N GLN A 377 -9.90 41.61 44.27
CA GLN A 377 -11.19 42.06 44.80
C GLN A 377 -11.32 41.81 46.30
N LEU A 378 -10.80 40.69 46.81
CA LEU A 378 -10.79 40.36 48.24
C LEU A 378 -10.11 41.45 49.08
N LYS A 379 -9.05 42.09 48.55
CA LYS A 379 -8.36 43.20 49.23
C LYS A 379 -9.20 44.48 49.31
N ASN A 380 -10.08 44.70 48.34
CA ASN A 380 -10.85 45.94 48.22
C ASN A 380 -12.25 45.86 48.87
N ALA A 381 -12.78 44.66 49.10
CA ALA A 381 -14.17 44.46 49.56
C ALA A 381 -14.25 43.83 50.96
N ALA A 382 -14.16 44.67 52.02
CA ALA A 382 -14.23 44.21 53.41
C ALA A 382 -15.56 43.52 53.81
N ARG A 383 -16.66 43.72 53.06
CA ARG A 383 -18.00 43.23 53.41
C ARG A 383 -18.37 41.86 52.78
N ARG A 384 -17.58 41.32 51.85
CA ARG A 384 -17.86 40.05 51.13
C ARG A 384 -16.77 38.99 51.28
N VAL A 385 -16.02 39.04 52.39
CA VAL A 385 -14.85 38.16 52.61
C VAL A 385 -15.21 36.67 52.51
N MET A 386 -16.29 36.22 53.16
CA MET A 386 -16.62 34.78 53.22
C MET A 386 -17.05 34.21 51.85
N SER A 387 -17.88 34.93 51.10
CA SER A 387 -18.34 34.48 49.77
C SER A 387 -17.18 34.40 48.78
N ASN A 388 -16.31 35.42 48.78
CA ASN A 388 -15.16 35.48 47.89
C ASN A 388 -14.15 34.37 48.24
N LEU A 389 -13.94 34.07 49.53
CA LEU A 389 -13.09 32.96 49.95
C LEU A 389 -13.59 31.60 49.45
N LEU A 390 -14.91 31.36 49.52
CA LEU A 390 -15.50 30.12 49.00
C LEU A 390 -15.30 29.99 47.49
N SER A 391 -15.59 31.06 46.73
CA SER A 391 -15.38 31.10 45.28
C SER A 391 -13.91 30.90 44.90
N ILE A 392 -12.97 31.49 45.64
CA ILE A 392 -11.53 31.27 45.43
C ILE A 392 -11.16 29.81 45.62
N VAL A 393 -11.68 29.15 46.67
CA VAL A 393 -11.43 27.72 46.92
C VAL A 393 -11.99 26.85 45.79
N GLU A 394 -13.21 27.13 45.33
CA GLU A 394 -13.86 26.37 44.25
C GLU A 394 -13.09 26.51 42.93
N ILE A 395 -12.70 27.73 42.55
CA ILE A 395 -11.90 27.98 41.34
C ILE A 395 -10.52 27.31 41.47
N PHE A 396 -9.91 27.35 42.67
CA PHE A 396 -8.64 26.67 42.91
C PHE A 396 -8.74 25.15 42.74
N VAL A 397 -9.82 24.52 43.22
CA VAL A 397 -10.08 23.09 43.00
C VAL A 397 -10.27 22.79 41.51
N ALA A 398 -11.02 23.64 40.78
CA ALA A 398 -11.17 23.52 39.33
C ALA A 398 -9.81 23.61 38.61
N GLU A 399 -8.94 24.53 39.02
CA GLU A 399 -7.62 24.71 38.46
C GLU A 399 -6.71 23.50 38.69
N VAL A 400 -6.73 22.93 39.90
CA VAL A 400 -6.01 21.67 40.22
C VAL A 400 -6.50 20.53 39.32
N CYS A 401 -7.80 20.47 39.04
CA CYS A 401 -8.39 19.50 38.12
C CYS A 401 -7.87 19.67 36.68
N VAL A 402 -7.87 20.90 36.17
CA VAL A 402 -7.34 21.23 34.83
C VAL A 402 -5.84 20.91 34.73
N VAL A 403 -5.05 21.28 35.75
CA VAL A 403 -3.61 20.94 35.81
C VAL A 403 -3.43 19.42 35.79
N THR A 404 -4.21 18.68 36.56
CA THR A 404 -4.17 17.21 36.57
C THR A 404 -4.49 16.64 35.19
N MET A 405 -5.49 17.18 34.49
CA MET A 405 -5.77 16.80 33.10
C MET A 405 -4.64 17.13 32.15
N LEU A 406 -4.01 18.30 32.26
CA LEU A 406 -2.84 18.69 31.45
C LEU A 406 -1.66 17.75 31.70
N LEU A 407 -1.39 17.38 32.95
CA LEU A 407 -0.36 16.41 33.33
C LEU A 407 -0.63 15.01 32.77
N LYS A 408 -1.91 14.64 32.65
CA LYS A 408 -2.37 13.35 32.14
C LYS A 408 -2.77 13.37 30.66
N PHE A 409 -2.64 14.52 30.00
CA PHE A 409 -3.12 14.72 28.65
C PHE A 409 -2.47 13.74 27.66
N GLU A 410 -1.16 13.50 27.81
CA GLU A 410 -0.40 12.59 26.96
C GLU A 410 -0.91 11.15 27.03
N GLU A 411 -1.40 10.70 28.19
CA GLU A 411 -1.98 9.36 28.36
C GLU A 411 -3.33 9.25 27.65
N LEU A 412 -4.15 10.31 27.72
CA LEU A 412 -5.45 10.38 27.04
C LEU A 412 -5.30 10.49 25.51
N ASP A 413 -4.36 11.33 25.06
CA ASP A 413 -4.08 11.57 23.63
C ASP A 413 -3.48 10.33 22.97
N MET A 414 -2.70 9.52 23.69
CA MET A 414 -2.15 8.26 23.20
C MET A 414 -3.23 7.31 22.66
N VAL A 415 -4.41 7.24 23.31
CA VAL A 415 -5.50 6.37 22.85
C VAL A 415 -6.10 6.91 21.55
N GLN A 416 -6.34 8.22 21.46
CA GLN A 416 -6.82 8.84 20.23
C GLN A 416 -5.82 8.67 19.08
N GLN A 417 -4.52 8.79 19.37
CA GLN A 417 -3.46 8.55 18.41
C GLN A 417 -3.47 7.10 17.91
N LEU A 418 -3.59 6.12 18.82
CA LEU A 418 -3.71 4.71 18.45
C LEU A 418 -4.96 4.45 17.59
N GLU A 419 -6.11 5.04 17.92
CA GLU A 419 -7.33 4.92 17.11
C GLU A 419 -7.12 5.50 15.69
N ARG A 420 -6.43 6.64 15.55
CA ARG A 420 -6.07 7.21 14.24
C ARG A 420 -5.10 6.31 13.48
N GLU A 421 -4.07 5.78 14.13
CA GLU A 421 -3.11 4.85 13.53
C GLU A 421 -3.81 3.57 13.04
N VAL A 422 -4.73 3.01 13.83
CA VAL A 422 -5.54 1.84 13.43
C VAL A 422 -6.39 2.16 12.20
N LYS A 423 -7.06 3.31 12.18
CA LYS A 423 -7.89 3.73 11.03
C LYS A 423 -7.05 3.90 9.77
N GLU A 424 -5.88 4.50 9.88
CA GLU A 424 -4.98 4.68 8.73
C GLU A 424 -4.43 3.34 8.23
N LEU A 425 -4.01 2.45 9.13
CA LEU A 425 -3.59 1.09 8.77
C LEU A 425 -4.72 0.29 8.11
N ALA A 426 -5.96 0.43 8.58
CA ALA A 426 -7.12 -0.21 7.97
C ALA A 426 -7.35 0.27 6.53
N ARG A 427 -7.22 1.59 6.29
CA ARG A 427 -7.31 2.19 4.95
C ARG A 427 -6.23 1.65 4.01
N GLN A 428 -4.99 1.53 4.51
CA GLN A 428 -3.88 0.97 3.73
C GLN A 428 -4.08 -0.52 3.43
N ASN A 429 -4.57 -1.28 4.41
CA ASN A 429 -4.89 -2.70 4.21
C ASN A 429 -5.95 -2.88 3.11
N GLU A 430 -7.01 -2.05 3.10
CA GLU A 430 -8.02 -2.07 2.03
C GLU A 430 -7.42 -1.76 0.65
N GLN A 431 -6.50 -0.79 0.56
CA GLN A 431 -5.82 -0.46 -0.69
C GLN A 431 -4.96 -1.63 -1.20
N VAL A 432 -4.23 -2.29 -0.30
CA VAL A 432 -3.37 -3.42 -0.64
C VAL A 432 -4.19 -4.67 -0.99
N GLU A 433 -5.35 -4.89 -0.38
CA GLU A 433 -6.30 -5.95 -0.78
C GLU A 433 -6.81 -5.74 -2.21
N LYS A 434 -7.24 -4.52 -2.55
CA LYS A 434 -7.65 -4.19 -3.94
C LYS A 434 -6.52 -4.39 -4.94
N GLN A 435 -5.27 -4.15 -4.53
CA GLN A 435 -4.11 -4.41 -5.38
C GLN A 435 -3.87 -5.91 -5.56
N ARG A 436 -4.00 -6.70 -4.49
CA ARG A 436 -3.93 -8.17 -4.55
C ARG A 436 -4.98 -8.75 -5.49
N GLU A 437 -6.23 -8.28 -5.42
CA GLU A 437 -7.31 -8.73 -6.32
C GLU A 437 -6.96 -8.49 -7.79
N ARG A 438 -6.52 -7.28 -8.15
CA ARG A 438 -6.10 -6.95 -9.53
C ARG A 438 -4.92 -7.79 -10.00
N MET A 439 -3.96 -8.02 -9.10
CA MET A 439 -2.78 -8.82 -9.41
C MET A 439 -3.19 -10.29 -9.62
N ALA A 440 -4.06 -10.83 -8.76
CA ALA A 440 -4.60 -12.18 -8.90
C ALA A 440 -5.39 -12.35 -10.21
N GLU A 441 -6.22 -11.36 -10.58
CA GLU A 441 -6.95 -11.35 -11.85
C GLU A 441 -5.98 -11.37 -13.04
N PHE A 442 -5.02 -10.44 -13.10
CA PHE A 442 -4.04 -10.38 -14.18
C PHE A 442 -3.23 -11.68 -14.32
N TRP A 443 -2.67 -12.19 -13.22
CA TRP A 443 -1.87 -13.41 -13.26
C TRP A 443 -2.71 -14.66 -13.52
N GLY A 444 -3.97 -14.67 -13.08
CA GLY A 444 -4.95 -15.69 -13.45
C GLY A 444 -5.18 -15.73 -14.96
N SER A 445 -5.42 -14.57 -15.60
CA SER A 445 -5.56 -14.46 -17.05
C SER A 445 -4.26 -14.86 -17.79
N ALA A 446 -3.10 -14.40 -17.33
CA ALA A 446 -1.80 -14.78 -17.91
C ALA A 446 -1.57 -16.31 -17.84
N GLN A 447 -1.99 -16.95 -16.74
CA GLN A 447 -1.90 -18.39 -16.59
C GLN A 447 -2.81 -19.12 -17.60
N GLN A 448 -4.04 -18.64 -17.83
CA GLN A 448 -4.96 -19.22 -18.82
C GLN A 448 -4.40 -19.20 -20.25
N LEU A 449 -3.54 -18.22 -20.57
CA LEU A 449 -2.88 -18.10 -21.88
C LEU A 449 -1.65 -18.98 -22.01
N THR A 450 -1.11 -19.47 -20.89
CA THR A 450 0.13 -20.24 -20.89
C THR A 450 -0.02 -21.53 -21.69
N GLU A 451 -1.16 -22.22 -21.58
CA GLU A 451 -1.45 -23.41 -22.40
C GLU A 451 -1.59 -23.07 -23.88
N LEU A 452 -2.29 -21.98 -24.21
CA LEU A 452 -2.43 -21.51 -25.58
C LEU A 452 -1.05 -21.23 -26.18
N TRP A 453 -0.19 -20.50 -25.49
CA TRP A 453 1.15 -20.20 -25.98
C TRP A 453 2.02 -21.45 -26.09
N LEU A 454 2.02 -22.31 -25.07
CA LEU A 454 2.88 -23.49 -25.01
C LEU A 454 2.53 -24.52 -26.08
N TYR A 455 1.24 -24.72 -26.35
CA TYR A 455 0.78 -25.80 -27.21
C TYR A 455 0.37 -25.34 -28.62
N ARG A 456 0.00 -24.07 -28.80
CA ARG A 456 -0.41 -23.52 -30.11
C ARG A 456 0.61 -22.54 -30.67
N THR A 457 0.85 -21.42 -29.99
CA THR A 457 1.60 -20.29 -30.58
C THR A 457 3.09 -20.59 -30.73
N VAL A 458 3.77 -21.08 -29.68
CA VAL A 458 5.20 -21.35 -29.71
C VAL A 458 5.55 -22.44 -30.74
N PRO A 459 4.92 -23.63 -30.75
CA PRO A 459 5.21 -24.65 -31.76
C PRO A 459 5.00 -24.16 -33.20
N ARG A 460 3.98 -23.32 -33.45
CA ARG A 460 3.78 -22.73 -34.77
C ARG A 460 4.91 -21.77 -35.13
N LEU A 461 5.32 -20.87 -34.23
CA LEU A 461 6.48 -20.01 -34.48
C LEU A 461 7.78 -20.80 -34.65
N ASP A 462 7.94 -21.94 -33.97
CA ASP A 462 9.03 -22.90 -34.22
C ASP A 462 8.95 -23.46 -35.64
N LEU A 463 7.78 -23.91 -36.10
CA LEU A 463 7.56 -24.43 -37.45
C LEU A 463 7.88 -23.38 -38.52
N TYR A 464 7.38 -22.15 -38.38
CA TYR A 464 7.70 -21.08 -39.33
C TYR A 464 9.20 -20.78 -39.39
N LYS A 465 9.90 -20.86 -38.24
CA LYS A 465 11.35 -20.72 -38.21
C LYS A 465 12.02 -21.82 -39.03
N GLU A 466 11.60 -23.07 -38.86
CA GLU A 466 12.20 -24.17 -39.60
C GLU A 466 11.94 -24.02 -41.11
N VAL A 467 10.69 -23.74 -41.48
CA VAL A 467 10.31 -23.51 -42.89
C VAL A 467 11.13 -22.39 -43.51
N HIS A 468 11.32 -21.25 -42.83
CA HIS A 468 12.13 -20.18 -43.42
C HIS A 468 13.61 -20.52 -43.52
N SER A 469 14.14 -21.36 -42.62
CA SER A 469 15.54 -21.79 -42.65
C SER A 469 15.77 -22.67 -43.88
N LEU A 470 14.89 -23.64 -44.10
CA LEU A 470 14.96 -24.55 -45.25
C LEU A 470 14.68 -23.83 -46.58
N LEU A 471 13.85 -22.78 -46.59
CA LEU A 471 13.64 -21.93 -47.76
C LEU A 471 14.87 -21.07 -48.12
N GLU A 472 15.65 -20.64 -47.12
CA GLU A 472 16.89 -19.88 -47.36
C GLU A 472 17.94 -20.74 -48.06
N ASP A 473 18.05 -22.01 -47.66
CA ASP A 473 19.00 -23.00 -48.18
C ASP A 473 18.60 -23.55 -49.57
N THR A 474 17.39 -23.24 -50.04
CA THR A 474 16.94 -23.60 -51.38
C THR A 474 17.40 -22.57 -52.42
N GLU A 475 18.18 -23.02 -53.41
CA GLU A 475 18.59 -22.21 -54.57
C GLU A 475 17.64 -22.36 -55.78
N GLU A 476 17.16 -23.57 -56.04
CA GLU A 476 16.30 -23.89 -57.20
C GLU A 476 14.82 -23.94 -56.81
N ASP A 477 13.94 -23.55 -57.74
CA ASP A 477 12.47 -23.63 -57.58
C ASP A 477 11.88 -22.93 -56.35
N THR A 478 12.55 -21.88 -55.85
CA THR A 478 12.12 -21.15 -54.64
C THR A 478 10.65 -20.72 -54.69
N LEU A 479 10.16 -20.27 -55.86
CA LEU A 479 8.77 -19.88 -56.06
C LEU A 479 7.79 -21.04 -55.82
N MET A 480 8.09 -22.24 -56.35
CA MET A 480 7.24 -23.41 -56.15
C MET A 480 7.26 -23.84 -54.68
N LYS A 481 8.45 -23.86 -54.06
CA LYS A 481 8.60 -24.28 -52.66
C LYS A 481 7.91 -23.35 -51.67
N ILE A 482 8.06 -22.03 -51.82
CA ILE A 482 7.37 -21.05 -50.94
C ILE A 482 5.85 -21.09 -51.15
N SER A 483 5.39 -21.31 -52.39
CA SER A 483 3.96 -21.44 -52.67
C SER A 483 3.37 -22.69 -52.01
N SER A 484 4.07 -23.81 -52.09
CA SER A 484 3.68 -25.07 -51.43
C SER A 484 3.66 -24.91 -49.91
N ALA A 485 4.72 -24.30 -49.35
CA ALA A 485 4.80 -24.03 -47.91
C ALA A 485 3.65 -23.13 -47.42
N ASN A 486 3.34 -22.03 -48.12
CA ASN A 486 2.21 -21.17 -47.76
C ASN A 486 0.87 -21.91 -47.79
N MET A 487 0.65 -22.77 -48.80
CA MET A 487 -0.57 -23.55 -48.91
C MET A 487 -0.75 -24.50 -47.72
N GLN A 488 0.29 -25.27 -47.39
CA GLN A 488 0.27 -26.21 -46.27
C GLN A 488 0.14 -25.51 -44.91
N LEU A 489 0.85 -24.39 -44.72
CA LEU A 489 0.73 -23.59 -43.51
C LEU A 489 -0.68 -23.02 -43.35
N GLU A 490 -1.32 -22.53 -44.41
CA GLU A 490 -2.70 -22.02 -44.33
C GLU A 490 -3.74 -23.12 -44.11
N GLU A 491 -3.52 -24.30 -44.67
CA GLU A 491 -4.36 -25.46 -44.40
C GLU A 491 -4.32 -25.82 -42.91
N LEU A 492 -3.11 -25.87 -42.33
CA LEU A 492 -2.91 -26.00 -40.88
C LEU A 492 -3.69 -24.91 -40.12
N GLU A 493 -3.52 -23.64 -40.49
CA GLU A 493 -4.20 -22.52 -39.81
C GLU A 493 -5.73 -22.65 -39.83
N SER A 494 -6.30 -23.05 -40.96
CA SER A 494 -7.75 -23.22 -41.10
C SER A 494 -8.33 -24.33 -40.20
N GLY A 495 -7.49 -25.29 -39.80
CA GLY A 495 -7.86 -26.44 -38.99
C GLY A 495 -7.79 -26.22 -37.47
N LEU A 496 -7.13 -25.16 -36.99
CA LEU A 496 -6.91 -24.94 -35.54
C LEU A 496 -8.15 -24.50 -34.76
N GLY A 497 -9.16 -23.97 -35.45
CA GLY A 497 -10.34 -23.39 -34.79
C GLY A 497 -10.07 -22.08 -34.04
N ALA A 498 -11.09 -21.60 -33.33
CA ALA A 498 -11.08 -20.32 -32.63
C ALA A 498 -10.04 -20.28 -31.49
N LEU A 499 -9.49 -19.09 -31.18
CA LEU A 499 -8.45 -18.93 -30.16
C LEU A 499 -8.94 -19.23 -28.75
N GLU A 500 -10.20 -18.90 -28.48
CA GLU A 500 -10.89 -19.08 -27.20
C GLU A 500 -10.92 -20.56 -26.80
N ALA A 501 -11.09 -21.47 -27.76
CA ALA A 501 -11.10 -22.91 -27.51
C ALA A 501 -9.75 -23.45 -26.99
N TRP A 502 -8.66 -22.70 -27.17
CA TRP A 502 -7.31 -23.07 -26.74
C TRP A 502 -6.92 -22.52 -25.37
N ARG A 503 -7.69 -21.59 -24.79
CA ARG A 503 -7.49 -21.11 -23.42
C ARG A 503 -7.71 -22.26 -22.42
N SER A 504 -7.21 -22.14 -21.19
CA SER A 504 -7.35 -23.20 -20.18
C SER A 504 -8.81 -23.57 -19.86
N ASP A 505 -9.75 -22.65 -20.05
CA ASP A 505 -11.19 -22.82 -19.90
C ASP A 505 -11.92 -23.17 -21.22
N GLY A 506 -11.17 -23.36 -22.31
CA GLY A 506 -11.69 -23.72 -23.63
C GLY A 506 -12.12 -25.18 -23.74
N ASN A 507 -12.82 -25.49 -24.83
CA ASN A 507 -13.40 -26.82 -25.08
C ASN A 507 -12.38 -27.89 -25.51
N ILE A 508 -11.14 -27.51 -25.81
CA ILE A 508 -10.10 -28.46 -26.25
C ILE A 508 -9.43 -29.09 -25.03
N SER A 509 -9.38 -30.41 -25.00
CA SER A 509 -8.73 -31.13 -23.89
C SER A 509 -7.23 -30.83 -23.84
N ILE A 510 -6.66 -30.81 -22.63
CA ILE A 510 -5.21 -30.57 -22.44
C ILE A 510 -4.38 -31.63 -23.18
N ASP A 511 -4.86 -32.86 -23.28
CA ASP A 511 -4.15 -33.94 -23.98
C ASP A 511 -4.15 -33.74 -25.50
N ASP A 512 -5.24 -33.23 -26.07
CA ASP A 512 -5.30 -32.86 -27.50
C ASP A 512 -4.38 -31.68 -27.79
N LYS A 513 -4.36 -30.65 -26.92
CA LYS A 513 -3.42 -29.51 -27.04
C LYS A 513 -1.96 -30.01 -27.02
N LYS A 514 -1.62 -30.88 -26.06
CA LYS A 514 -0.28 -31.49 -25.97
C LYS A 514 0.07 -32.34 -27.18
N CYS A 515 -0.89 -33.13 -27.68
CA CYS A 515 -0.71 -33.97 -28.87
C CYS A 515 -0.39 -33.10 -30.07
N PHE A 516 -1.16 -32.03 -30.29
CA PHE A 516 -0.91 -31.06 -31.34
C PHE A 516 0.49 -30.42 -31.21
N GLY A 517 0.82 -29.85 -30.05
CA GLY A 517 2.12 -29.21 -29.84
C GLY A 517 3.30 -30.17 -30.08
N LYS A 518 3.18 -31.43 -29.67
CA LYS A 518 4.19 -32.47 -29.95
C LYS A 518 4.30 -32.78 -31.44
N ALA A 519 3.18 -32.90 -32.15
CA ALA A 519 3.17 -33.15 -33.58
C ALA A 519 3.90 -32.04 -34.33
N ILE A 520 3.57 -30.77 -34.06
CA ILE A 520 4.24 -29.64 -34.71
C ILE A 520 5.73 -29.58 -34.36
N ASN A 521 6.10 -29.82 -33.10
CA ASN A 521 7.51 -29.84 -32.70
C ASN A 521 8.30 -30.99 -33.36
N SER A 522 7.66 -32.11 -33.70
CA SER A 522 8.31 -33.18 -34.45
C SER A 522 8.59 -32.80 -35.89
N LEU A 523 7.74 -31.97 -36.52
CA LEU A 523 7.98 -31.43 -37.87
C LEU A 523 9.22 -30.54 -37.91
N CYS A 524 9.51 -29.83 -36.80
CA CYS A 524 10.67 -28.94 -36.69
C CYS A 524 12.01 -29.70 -36.64
N GLN A 525 12.01 -31.04 -36.65
CA GLN A 525 13.22 -31.88 -36.68
C GLN A 525 13.59 -32.31 -38.11
N GLU A 526 12.73 -32.01 -39.09
CA GLU A 526 12.95 -32.36 -40.48
C GLU A 526 14.00 -31.43 -41.11
N GLN A 527 15.00 -32.02 -41.77
CA GLN A 527 16.11 -31.27 -42.40
C GLN A 527 15.85 -30.94 -43.86
N GLU A 528 14.80 -31.50 -44.46
CA GLU A 528 14.46 -31.31 -45.86
C GLU A 528 13.05 -30.72 -45.97
N LEU A 529 12.92 -29.66 -46.77
CA LEU A 529 11.65 -28.94 -46.90
C LEU A 529 10.54 -29.84 -47.45
N ASP A 530 10.82 -30.64 -48.47
CA ASP A 530 9.81 -31.49 -49.08
C ASP A 530 9.30 -32.57 -48.11
N SER A 531 10.20 -33.16 -47.30
CA SER A 531 9.84 -34.08 -46.20
C SER A 531 8.97 -33.38 -45.15
N LEU A 532 9.35 -32.16 -44.75
CA LEU A 532 8.60 -31.34 -43.80
C LEU A 532 7.19 -31.06 -44.32
N LEU A 533 7.04 -30.67 -45.59
CA LEU A 533 5.73 -30.35 -46.19
C LEU A 533 4.82 -31.57 -46.30
N VAL A 534 5.35 -32.74 -46.68
CA VAL A 534 4.57 -34.00 -46.71
C VAL A 534 4.10 -34.36 -45.30
N LYS A 535 4.97 -34.29 -44.30
CA LYS A 535 4.59 -34.57 -42.90
C LYS A 535 3.62 -33.54 -42.33
N LEU A 536 3.74 -32.27 -42.75
CA LEU A 536 2.80 -31.21 -42.37
C LEU A 536 1.39 -31.50 -42.93
N GLU A 537 1.29 -31.97 -44.16
CA GLU A 537 0.03 -32.44 -44.76
C GLU A 537 -0.56 -33.62 -43.98
N GLU A 538 0.26 -34.60 -43.59
CA GLU A 538 -0.16 -35.73 -42.76
C GLU A 538 -0.67 -35.29 -41.38
N VAL A 539 0.01 -34.36 -40.72
CA VAL A 539 -0.42 -33.81 -39.42
C VAL A 539 -1.74 -33.05 -39.57
N THR A 540 -1.89 -32.27 -40.63
CA THR A 540 -3.09 -31.47 -40.91
C THR A 540 -4.29 -32.37 -41.18
N THR A 541 -4.12 -33.44 -41.96
CA THR A 541 -5.21 -34.37 -42.33
C THR A 541 -5.58 -35.36 -41.22
N ASN A 542 -4.61 -35.82 -40.40
CA ASN A 542 -4.86 -36.85 -39.39
C ASN A 542 -5.11 -36.28 -37.99
N ASN A 543 -4.29 -35.33 -37.53
CA ASN A 543 -4.34 -34.87 -36.14
C ASN A 543 -5.39 -33.77 -35.92
N MET A 544 -5.73 -32.99 -36.95
CA MET A 544 -6.71 -31.91 -36.80
C MET A 544 -8.16 -32.40 -36.78
N LYS A 545 -8.44 -33.65 -37.17
CA LYS A 545 -9.80 -34.23 -37.07
C LYS A 545 -10.32 -34.21 -35.64
N ALA A 546 -9.45 -34.41 -34.64
CA ALA A 546 -9.83 -34.31 -33.24
C ALA A 546 -10.25 -32.89 -32.84
N LEU A 547 -9.55 -31.88 -33.35
CA LEU A 547 -9.82 -30.46 -33.08
C LEU A 547 -11.04 -29.93 -33.83
N GLN A 548 -11.30 -30.44 -35.04
CA GLN A 548 -12.43 -30.02 -35.88
C GLN A 548 -13.79 -30.45 -35.32
N ASN A 549 -13.84 -31.55 -34.58
CA ASN A 549 -15.08 -32.05 -33.96
C ASN A 549 -15.60 -31.16 -32.81
N ILE A 550 -14.87 -30.10 -32.45
CA ILE A 550 -15.19 -29.17 -31.36
C ILE A 550 -15.80 -27.85 -31.91
N LYS A 551 -15.87 -27.69 -33.24
CA LYS A 551 -16.63 -26.62 -33.92
C LYS A 551 -18.12 -26.92 -33.85
#